data_AF-A0A941XEC2-F1
#
_entry.id   AF-A0A941XEC2-F1
#
_cell.length_a   1.000
_cell.length_b   1.000
_cell.length_c   1.000
_cell.angle_alpha   90.00
_cell.angle_beta   90.00
_cell.angle_gamma   90.00
#
_symmetry.space_group_name_H-M   'P 1'
#
loop_
_entity.id
_entity.type
_entity.pdbx_description
1 polymer ?
#
loop_
_entity_poly.entity_id
_entity_poly.type
_entity_poly.pdbx_seq_one_letter_code
_entity_poly.pdbx_strand_id
1 'polypeptide(L)'
;MKTLIQHQHANVIPFPYDRSCITTGIVHIGVGNFHRAHEEYYTNQLLSDPSQQKWGICGIALLAGDKSLYSALKQQDNLYTLTVCGRDNRDIAYEIGSLKELIWGMENPDAVIHKIAHPEIKIITLTITEGGYNIDKASGNFILETPAVQHDLKNPDTPQTVFGFVAAGLRKRMKAHQGPVTILSCDNL
;
A
#
# COMPACT_ATOMS: atom_id res chain seq x y z
N MET A 1 -14.59 -19.20 12.99
CA MET A 1 -15.74 -18.71 12.21
C MET A 1 -15.85 -17.22 12.49
N LYS A 2 -15.27 -16.37 11.63
CA LYS A 2 -15.34 -14.91 11.75
C LYS A 2 -16.40 -14.42 10.75
N THR A 3 -17.35 -13.65 11.26
CA THR A 3 -18.46 -13.06 10.51
C THR A 3 -17.95 -12.03 9.51
N LEU A 4 -17.88 -12.42 8.23
CA LEU A 4 -18.19 -11.50 7.15
C LEU A 4 -19.63 -11.03 7.40
N ILE A 5 -19.82 -9.72 7.48
CA ILE A 5 -21.13 -9.10 7.68
C ILE A 5 -22.06 -9.64 6.60
N GLN A 6 -23.09 -10.40 7.00
CA GLN A 6 -24.17 -10.85 6.14
C GLN A 6 -24.97 -9.63 5.68
N HIS A 7 -24.50 -8.94 4.64
CA HIS A 7 -25.37 -8.11 3.83
C HIS A 7 -26.18 -9.05 2.94
N GLN A 8 -27.45 -9.23 3.31
CA GLN A 8 -28.39 -10.25 2.83
C GLN A 8 -28.73 -10.25 1.32
N HIS A 9 -28.08 -9.48 0.43
CA HIS A 9 -28.54 -9.37 -0.96
C HIS A 9 -27.48 -9.25 -2.08
N ALA A 10 -26.18 -9.38 -1.80
CA ALA A 10 -25.16 -9.42 -2.86
C ALA A 10 -24.42 -10.77 -2.83
N ASN A 11 -24.48 -11.54 -3.92
CA ASN A 11 -23.52 -12.62 -4.14
C ASN A 11 -22.13 -11.99 -4.21
N VAL A 12 -21.34 -12.13 -3.15
CA VAL A 12 -19.95 -11.67 -3.12
C VAL A 12 -19.11 -12.65 -3.94
N ILE A 13 -18.44 -12.14 -4.97
CA ILE A 13 -17.54 -12.91 -5.82
C ILE A 13 -16.22 -13.10 -5.04
N PRO A 14 -15.81 -14.33 -4.69
CA PRO A 14 -14.59 -14.57 -3.95
C PRO A 14 -13.35 -14.40 -4.85
N PHE A 15 -12.19 -14.12 -4.26
CA PHE A 15 -10.92 -14.19 -4.97
C PHE A 15 -10.55 -15.67 -5.27
N PRO A 16 -10.11 -16.03 -6.49
CA PRO A 16 -9.99 -17.43 -6.93
C PRO A 16 -8.60 -18.06 -6.69
N TYR A 17 -7.87 -17.63 -5.66
CA TYR A 17 -6.52 -18.11 -5.37
C TYR A 17 -6.29 -18.40 -3.88
N ASP A 18 -5.34 -19.28 -3.58
CA ASP A 18 -4.92 -19.54 -2.20
C ASP A 18 -3.96 -18.43 -1.73
N ARG A 19 -4.43 -17.62 -0.77
CA ARG A 19 -3.63 -16.55 -0.15
C ARG A 19 -2.38 -17.06 0.56
N SER A 20 -2.29 -18.35 0.90
CA SER A 20 -1.10 -18.92 1.54
C SER A 20 0.10 -19.00 0.59
N CYS A 21 -0.14 -19.08 -0.72
CA CYS A 21 0.88 -19.13 -1.77
C CYS A 21 1.37 -17.74 -2.21
N ILE A 22 0.71 -16.67 -1.77
CA ILE A 22 1.00 -15.30 -2.23
C ILE A 22 2.12 -14.67 -1.42
N THR A 23 3.15 -14.17 -2.12
CA THR A 23 4.18 -13.29 -1.55
C THR A 23 4.02 -11.86 -2.05
N THR A 24 4.62 -10.89 -1.33
CA THR A 24 4.52 -9.48 -1.69
C THR A 24 5.64 -9.05 -2.63
N GLY A 25 5.29 -8.56 -3.81
CA GLY A 25 6.21 -7.95 -4.78
C GLY A 25 6.01 -6.44 -4.93
N ILE A 26 4.93 -5.93 -4.34
CA ILE A 26 4.53 -4.52 -4.37
C ILE A 26 4.48 -4.00 -2.93
N VAL A 27 5.07 -2.83 -2.71
CA VAL A 27 4.78 -1.99 -1.55
C VAL A 27 3.85 -0.88 -2.00
N HIS A 28 2.77 -0.63 -1.27
CA HIS A 28 1.92 0.53 -1.50
C HIS A 28 1.93 1.45 -0.28
N ILE A 29 2.20 2.74 -0.47
CA ILE A 29 2.19 3.75 0.59
C ILE A 29 0.97 4.65 0.42
N GLY A 30 0.17 4.74 1.48
CA GLY A 30 -1.07 5.52 1.49
C GLY A 30 -2.31 4.67 1.19
N VAL A 31 -2.58 3.65 2.00
CA VAL A 31 -3.71 2.71 1.83
C VAL A 31 -5.06 3.45 2.00
N GLY A 32 -5.54 4.05 0.92
CA GLY A 32 -6.79 4.82 0.87
C GLY A 32 -7.95 4.07 0.21
N ASN A 33 -9.03 4.79 -0.07
CA ASN A 33 -10.18 4.23 -0.79
C ASN A 33 -9.86 3.95 -2.26
N PHE A 34 -9.15 4.86 -2.93
CA PHE A 34 -8.80 4.72 -4.34
C PHE A 34 -7.93 3.48 -4.56
N HIS A 35 -6.82 3.38 -3.83
CA HIS A 35 -5.94 2.21 -3.85
C HIS A 35 -6.70 0.88 -3.69
N ARG A 36 -7.56 0.80 -2.65
CA ARG A 36 -8.35 -0.41 -2.36
C ARG A 36 -9.39 -0.73 -3.43
N ALA A 37 -9.87 0.27 -4.17
CA ALA A 37 -10.83 0.08 -5.24
C ALA A 37 -10.18 -0.14 -6.62
N HIS A 38 -8.89 0.18 -6.78
CA HIS A 38 -8.25 0.23 -8.09
C HIS A 38 -7.00 -0.67 -8.16
N GLU A 39 -5.87 -0.30 -7.56
CA GLU A 39 -4.63 -1.10 -7.65
C GLU A 39 -4.78 -2.48 -6.99
N GLU A 40 -5.43 -2.53 -5.82
CA GLU A 40 -5.75 -3.80 -5.16
C GLU A 40 -6.70 -4.63 -6.02
N TYR A 41 -7.73 -4.02 -6.62
CA TYR A 41 -8.66 -4.75 -7.48
C TYR A 41 -7.95 -5.41 -8.68
N TYR A 42 -7.14 -4.67 -9.43
CA TYR A 42 -6.40 -5.24 -10.56
C TYR A 42 -5.38 -6.28 -10.12
N THR A 43 -4.72 -6.08 -8.99
CA THR A 43 -3.78 -7.07 -8.44
C THR A 43 -4.51 -8.33 -8.00
N ASN A 44 -5.69 -8.22 -7.39
CA ASN A 44 -6.53 -9.35 -7.04
C ASN A 44 -6.89 -10.20 -8.26
N GLN A 45 -7.21 -9.57 -9.39
CA GLN A 45 -7.45 -10.29 -10.64
C GLN A 45 -6.17 -10.96 -11.16
N LEU A 46 -5.03 -10.26 -11.13
CA LEU A 46 -3.73 -10.77 -11.57
C LEU A 46 -3.31 -12.04 -10.81
N LEU A 47 -3.52 -12.09 -9.49
CA LEU A 47 -3.13 -13.21 -8.64
C LEU A 47 -3.92 -14.50 -8.91
N SER A 48 -4.99 -14.43 -9.70
CA SER A 48 -5.71 -15.61 -10.21
C SER A 48 -4.86 -16.46 -11.15
N ASP A 49 -3.83 -15.88 -11.77
CA ASP A 49 -2.82 -16.61 -12.53
C ASP A 49 -1.74 -17.16 -11.57
N PRO A 50 -1.57 -18.49 -11.45
CA PRO A 50 -0.55 -19.09 -10.59
C PRO A 50 0.88 -18.61 -10.84
N SER A 51 1.19 -18.14 -12.06
CA SER A 51 2.52 -17.59 -12.39
C SER A 51 2.77 -16.21 -11.78
N GLN A 52 1.73 -15.53 -11.29
CA GLN A 52 1.77 -14.14 -10.81
C GLN A 52 1.68 -14.02 -9.28
N GLN A 53 1.69 -15.13 -8.54
CA GLN A 53 1.49 -15.16 -7.09
C GLN A 53 2.54 -14.40 -6.24
N LYS A 54 3.59 -13.86 -6.88
CA LYS A 54 4.61 -13.02 -6.23
C LYS A 54 4.26 -11.53 -6.21
N TRP A 55 3.11 -11.14 -6.75
CA TRP A 55 2.71 -9.74 -6.90
C TRP A 55 1.72 -9.24 -5.85
N GLY A 56 1.57 -9.96 -4.73
CA GLY A 56 0.76 -9.46 -3.61
C GLY A 56 1.24 -8.10 -3.11
N ILE A 57 0.35 -7.39 -2.42
CA ILE A 57 0.61 -6.03 -1.95
C ILE A 57 0.91 -6.04 -0.44
N CYS A 58 1.97 -5.35 -0.07
CA CYS A 58 2.18 -4.89 1.30
C CYS A 58 1.76 -3.42 1.40
N GLY A 59 0.65 -3.16 2.08
CA GLY A 59 0.20 -1.81 2.38
C GLY A 59 1.01 -1.18 3.51
N ILE A 60 1.27 0.12 3.39
CA ILE A 60 1.98 0.92 4.38
C ILE A 60 1.15 2.16 4.72
N ALA A 61 0.78 2.24 5.99
CA ALA A 61 0.16 3.39 6.63
C ALA A 61 1.24 4.15 7.40
N LEU A 62 1.38 5.46 7.17
CA LEU A 62 2.43 6.28 7.80
C LEU A 62 1.88 7.32 8.76
N LEU A 63 0.58 7.62 8.73
CA LEU A 63 -0.01 8.70 9.50
C LEU A 63 -0.75 8.16 10.73
N ALA A 64 -0.85 8.99 11.77
CA ALA A 64 -1.62 8.66 12.96
C ALA A 64 -3.12 8.42 12.64
N GLY A 65 -3.65 9.15 11.66
CA GLY A 65 -5.04 9.02 11.19
C GLY A 65 -5.37 7.65 10.59
N ASP A 66 -4.37 6.89 10.16
CA ASP A 66 -4.56 5.58 9.52
C ASP A 66 -4.94 4.47 10.52
N LYS A 67 -4.80 4.72 11.84
CA LYS A 67 -4.97 3.70 12.89
C LYS A 67 -6.30 2.95 12.81
N SER A 68 -7.39 3.67 12.55
CA SER A 68 -8.74 3.08 12.49
C SER A 68 -8.83 2.06 11.34
N LEU A 69 -8.41 2.46 10.14
CA LEU A 69 -8.40 1.60 8.96
C LEU A 69 -7.44 0.42 9.13
N TYR A 70 -6.23 0.68 9.64
CA TYR A 70 -5.24 -0.35 9.93
C TYR A 70 -5.82 -1.43 10.84
N SER A 71 -6.45 -1.02 11.95
CA SER A 71 -7.03 -1.94 12.93
C SER A 71 -8.17 -2.76 12.33
N ALA A 72 -9.05 -2.13 11.53
CA ALA A 72 -10.16 -2.81 10.87
C ALA A 72 -9.67 -3.88 9.88
N LEU A 73 -8.72 -3.52 9.00
CA LEU A 73 -8.16 -4.46 8.02
C LEU A 73 -7.41 -5.61 8.71
N LYS A 74 -6.62 -5.33 9.75
CA LYS A 74 -5.90 -6.36 10.51
C LYS A 74 -6.85 -7.38 11.16
N GLN A 75 -7.97 -6.94 11.73
CA GLN A 75 -8.96 -7.85 12.35
C GLN A 75 -9.58 -8.83 11.34
N GLN A 76 -9.66 -8.41 10.08
CA GLN A 76 -10.18 -9.16 8.95
C GLN A 76 -9.08 -9.88 8.14
N ASP A 77 -7.89 -10.09 8.71
CA ASP A 77 -6.80 -10.79 8.01
C ASP A 77 -6.42 -10.10 6.67
N ASN A 78 -6.54 -8.77 6.65
CA ASN A 78 -6.38 -7.86 5.52
C ASN A 78 -7.39 -8.05 4.37
N LEU A 79 -8.50 -8.73 4.62
CA LEU A 79 -9.59 -8.92 3.65
C LEU A 79 -10.61 -7.78 3.74
N TYR A 80 -11.19 -7.41 2.61
CA TYR A 80 -12.31 -6.48 2.54
C TYR A 80 -13.16 -6.73 1.28
N THR A 81 -14.31 -6.07 1.22
CA THR A 81 -15.22 -6.14 0.08
C THR A 81 -15.16 -4.86 -0.73
N LEU A 82 -15.07 -4.99 -2.06
CA LEU A 82 -15.23 -3.91 -3.02
C LEU A 82 -16.60 -4.05 -3.70
N THR A 83 -17.47 -3.05 -3.57
CA THR A 83 -18.73 -3.01 -4.30
C THR A 83 -18.62 -2.04 -5.47
N VAL A 84 -18.87 -2.55 -6.67
CA VAL A 84 -18.99 -1.77 -7.90
C VAL A 84 -20.46 -1.46 -8.13
N CYS A 85 -20.84 -0.18 -8.00
CA CYS A 85 -22.21 0.27 -8.21
C CYS A 85 -22.44 0.64 -9.67
N GLY A 86 -23.20 -0.19 -10.40
CA GLY A 86 -23.53 0.02 -11.80
C GLY A 86 -24.62 1.06 -12.02
N ARG A 87 -24.58 1.76 -13.16
CA ARG A 87 -25.65 2.70 -13.57
C ARG A 87 -26.99 2.02 -13.89
N ASP A 88 -26.98 0.70 -14.02
CA ASP A 88 -28.12 -0.17 -14.29
C ASP A 88 -28.76 -0.73 -13.00
N ASN A 89 -28.44 -0.14 -11.84
CA ASN A 89 -28.86 -0.59 -10.51
C ASN A 89 -28.43 -2.03 -10.18
N ARG A 90 -27.36 -2.52 -10.83
CA ARG A 90 -26.74 -3.80 -10.49
C ARG A 90 -25.42 -3.55 -9.79
N ASP A 91 -25.42 -3.85 -8.50
CA ASP A 91 -24.21 -3.82 -7.68
C ASP A 91 -23.53 -5.18 -7.74
N ILE A 92 -22.21 -5.17 -7.92
CA ILE A 92 -21.38 -6.38 -7.88
C ILE A 92 -20.37 -6.22 -6.75
N ALA A 93 -20.38 -7.17 -5.81
CA ALA A 93 -19.45 -7.20 -4.70
C ALA A 93 -18.33 -8.21 -4.96
N TYR A 94 -17.08 -7.83 -4.71
CA TYR A 94 -15.89 -8.67 -4.80
C TYR A 94 -15.21 -8.76 -3.45
N GLU A 95 -14.82 -9.96 -3.04
CA GLU A 95 -13.87 -10.12 -1.95
C GLU A 95 -12.46 -9.86 -2.47
N ILE A 96 -11.70 -9.02 -1.78
CA ILE A 96 -10.34 -8.64 -2.17
C ILE A 96 -9.34 -9.24 -1.18
N GLY A 97 -8.39 -10.00 -1.72
CA GLY A 97 -7.37 -10.73 -0.96
C GLY A 97 -5.92 -10.33 -1.26
N SER A 98 -5.71 -9.41 -2.20
CA SER A 98 -4.38 -9.00 -2.71
C SER A 98 -3.56 -8.19 -1.70
N LEU A 99 -4.21 -7.52 -0.76
CA LEU A 99 -3.57 -6.91 0.41
C LEU A 99 -3.10 -8.04 1.33
N LYS A 100 -1.88 -8.49 1.12
CA LYS A 100 -1.31 -9.64 1.83
C LYS A 100 -0.72 -9.23 3.17
N GLU A 101 -0.05 -8.09 3.20
CA GLU A 101 0.58 -7.53 4.38
C GLU A 101 0.13 -6.09 4.60
N LEU A 102 0.16 -5.64 5.86
CA LEU A 102 -0.18 -4.27 6.22
C LEU A 102 0.70 -3.85 7.40
N ILE A 103 1.43 -2.75 7.24
CA ILE A 103 2.36 -2.19 8.23
C ILE A 103 1.90 -0.78 8.59
N TRP A 104 1.87 -0.48 9.88
CA TRP A 104 1.69 0.89 10.37
C TRP A 104 3.02 1.44 10.86
N GLY A 105 3.61 2.37 10.10
CA GLY A 105 4.93 2.93 10.34
C GLY A 105 5.06 3.68 11.67
N MET A 106 3.96 4.19 12.22
CA MET A 106 3.92 4.78 13.56
C MET A 106 4.18 3.75 14.68
N GLU A 107 3.78 2.49 14.46
CA GLU A 107 3.99 1.40 15.41
C GLU A 107 5.33 0.70 15.16
N ASN A 108 5.68 0.48 13.89
CA ASN A 108 6.89 -0.22 13.52
C ASN A 108 7.58 0.43 12.30
N PRO A 109 8.34 1.52 12.51
CA PRO A 109 9.03 2.22 11.43
C PRO A 109 10.11 1.37 10.77
N ASP A 110 10.79 0.53 11.56
CA ASP A 110 11.83 -0.37 11.03
C ASP A 110 11.26 -1.40 10.05
N ALA A 111 10.04 -1.92 10.31
CA ALA A 111 9.38 -2.85 9.39
C ALA A 111 9.11 -2.21 8.01
N VAL A 112 8.79 -0.91 7.97
CA VAL A 112 8.63 -0.16 6.70
C VAL A 112 9.94 -0.16 5.92
N ILE A 113 11.04 0.24 6.57
CA ILE A 113 12.37 0.32 5.93
C ILE A 113 12.81 -1.07 5.44
N HIS A 114 12.65 -2.11 6.27
CA HIS A 114 12.99 -3.48 5.91
C HIS A 114 12.15 -3.99 4.73
N LYS A 115 10.85 -3.72 4.72
CA LYS A 115 9.97 -4.16 3.64
C LYS A 115 10.33 -3.48 2.32
N ILE A 116 10.54 -2.16 2.31
CA ILE A 116 10.99 -1.42 1.11
C ILE A 116 12.32 -1.98 0.60
N ALA A 117 13.24 -2.33 1.50
CA ALA A 117 14.53 -2.89 1.11
C ALA A 117 14.40 -4.29 0.52
N HIS A 118 13.43 -5.10 0.95
CA HIS A 118 13.35 -6.54 0.67
C HIS A 118 13.47 -6.89 -0.82
N PRO A 119 14.33 -7.85 -1.22
CA PRO A 119 14.68 -8.11 -2.62
C PRO A 119 13.50 -8.53 -3.49
N GLU A 120 12.45 -9.11 -2.90
CA GLU A 120 11.22 -9.46 -3.62
C GLU A 120 10.37 -8.25 -4.02
N ILE A 121 10.50 -7.11 -3.32
CA ILE A 121 9.81 -5.89 -3.73
C ILE A 121 10.43 -5.36 -5.01
N LYS A 122 9.60 -5.24 -6.05
CA LYS A 122 9.96 -4.75 -7.38
C LYS A 122 9.30 -3.41 -7.72
N ILE A 123 8.21 -3.07 -7.05
CA ILE A 123 7.45 -1.84 -7.28
C ILE A 123 7.06 -1.21 -5.93
N ILE A 124 7.22 0.11 -5.83
CA ILE A 124 6.68 0.95 -4.76
C ILE A 124 5.63 1.86 -5.39
N THR A 125 4.37 1.67 -5.04
CA THR A 125 3.25 2.50 -5.49
C THR A 125 2.84 3.54 -4.44
N LEU A 126 2.32 4.69 -4.87
CA LEU A 126 1.95 5.80 -3.99
C LEU A 126 0.53 6.31 -4.28
N THR A 127 -0.29 6.46 -3.24
CA THR A 127 -1.47 7.35 -3.23
C THR A 127 -1.42 8.25 -2.01
N ILE A 128 -0.58 9.28 -2.07
CA ILE A 128 -0.28 10.19 -0.96
C ILE A 128 -0.94 11.57 -1.10
N THR A 129 -1.84 11.73 -2.09
CA THR A 129 -2.49 12.98 -2.51
C THR A 129 -1.54 13.98 -3.16
N GLU A 130 -2.10 14.97 -3.86
CA GLU A 130 -1.34 16.03 -4.52
C GLU A 130 -0.46 16.81 -3.54
N GLY A 131 -0.97 17.05 -2.32
CA GLY A 131 -0.22 17.70 -1.24
C GLY A 131 0.89 16.84 -0.64
N GLY A 132 0.89 15.53 -0.89
CA GLY A 132 1.86 14.59 -0.33
C GLY A 132 3.26 14.68 -0.93
N TYR A 133 3.40 15.25 -2.14
CA TYR A 133 4.67 15.32 -2.87
C TYR A 133 5.59 16.44 -2.40
N ASN A 134 5.10 17.32 -1.52
CA ASN A 134 5.89 18.40 -0.90
C ASN A 134 6.61 19.28 -1.94
N ILE A 135 5.91 19.59 -3.03
CA ILE A 135 6.36 20.47 -4.12
C ILE A 135 5.74 21.85 -3.94
N ASP A 136 6.55 22.89 -4.05
CA ASP A 136 6.09 24.27 -4.15
C ASP A 136 5.41 24.49 -5.50
N LYS A 137 4.14 24.91 -5.48
CA LYS A 137 3.33 25.02 -6.71
C LYS A 137 3.82 26.11 -7.66
N ALA A 138 4.47 27.16 -7.14
CA ALA A 138 4.92 28.27 -7.96
C ALA A 138 6.23 27.96 -8.68
N SER A 139 7.19 27.38 -7.96
CA SER A 139 8.53 27.10 -8.47
C SER A 139 8.72 25.68 -9.01
N GLY A 140 7.86 24.73 -8.65
CA GLY A 140 8.00 23.32 -8.98
C GLY A 140 9.10 22.60 -8.20
N ASN A 141 9.73 23.28 -7.22
CA ASN A 141 10.81 22.73 -6.43
C ASN A 141 10.29 21.93 -5.23
N PHE A 142 11.06 20.94 -4.81
CA PHE A 142 10.81 20.25 -3.54
C PHE A 142 11.12 21.16 -2.35
N ILE A 143 10.20 21.26 -1.41
CA ILE A 143 10.30 22.17 -0.25
C ILE A 143 11.16 21.51 0.83
N LEU A 144 12.45 21.84 0.88
CA LEU A 144 13.39 21.24 1.83
C LEU A 144 13.19 21.74 3.27
N GLU A 145 12.61 22.92 3.43
CA GLU A 145 12.58 23.67 4.69
C GLU A 145 11.49 23.19 5.65
N THR A 146 10.61 22.28 5.22
CA THR A 146 9.56 21.77 6.11
C THR A 146 10.17 21.06 7.32
N PRO A 147 9.61 21.22 8.54
CA PRO A 147 10.17 20.60 9.74
C PRO A 147 10.34 19.08 9.63
N ALA A 148 9.40 18.40 8.95
CA ALA A 148 9.44 16.95 8.77
C ALA A 148 10.56 16.53 7.81
N VAL A 149 10.78 17.25 6.70
CA VAL A 149 11.93 16.97 5.80
C VAL A 149 13.25 17.27 6.50
N GLN A 150 13.34 18.37 7.24
CA GLN A 150 14.54 18.69 8.04
C GLN A 150 14.83 17.63 9.11
N HIS A 151 13.78 17.04 9.72
CA HIS A 151 13.94 15.90 10.62
C HIS A 151 14.56 14.70 9.89
N ASP A 152 14.02 14.32 8.72
CA ASP A 152 14.48 13.16 7.95
C ASP A 152 15.92 13.31 7.46
N LEU A 153 16.32 14.53 7.07
CA LEU A 153 17.69 14.83 6.67
C LEU A 153 18.68 14.67 7.84
N LYS A 154 18.28 15.06 9.06
CA LYS A 154 19.10 14.93 10.28
C LYS A 154 19.11 13.52 10.84
N ASN A 155 18.01 12.78 10.68
CA ASN A 155 17.79 11.46 11.26
C ASN A 155 17.42 10.42 10.17
N PRO A 156 18.35 10.12 9.24
CA PRO A 156 18.04 9.33 8.04
C PRO A 156 17.70 7.85 8.30
N ASP A 157 17.93 7.36 9.53
CA ASP A 157 17.58 6.01 9.96
C ASP A 157 16.26 5.96 10.76
N THR A 158 15.71 7.12 11.16
CA THR A 158 14.40 7.25 11.83
C THR A 158 13.53 8.32 11.18
N PRO A 159 13.18 8.13 9.88
CA PRO A 159 12.41 9.09 9.12
C PRO A 159 10.94 9.15 9.55
N GLN A 160 10.29 10.25 9.20
CA GLN A 160 8.88 10.53 9.45
C GLN A 160 8.09 10.74 8.15
N THR A 161 8.75 11.17 7.07
CA THR A 161 8.07 11.39 5.79
C THR A 161 8.15 10.16 4.88
N VAL A 162 7.23 10.07 3.92
CA VAL A 162 7.30 9.06 2.85
C VAL A 162 8.66 9.10 2.13
N PHE A 163 9.23 10.29 1.91
CA PHE A 163 10.53 10.46 1.26
C PHE A 163 11.66 9.86 2.10
N GLY A 164 11.66 10.13 3.41
CA GLY A 164 12.65 9.57 4.32
C GLY A 164 12.55 8.05 4.40
N PHE A 165 11.34 7.49 4.51
CA PHE A 165 11.14 6.02 4.52
C PHE A 165 11.62 5.37 3.22
N VAL A 166 11.24 5.92 2.07
CA VAL A 166 11.68 5.42 0.76
C VAL A 166 13.20 5.55 0.62
N ALA A 167 13.79 6.71 0.96
CA ALA A 167 15.23 6.92 0.88
C ALA A 167 16.02 5.97 1.82
N ALA A 168 15.53 5.75 3.05
CA ALA A 168 16.15 4.82 4.00
C ALA A 168 16.10 3.38 3.49
N GLY A 169 14.94 2.93 3.00
CA GLY A 169 14.76 1.60 2.42
C GLY A 169 15.64 1.38 1.19
N LEU A 170 15.68 2.35 0.26
CA LEU A 170 16.54 2.29 -0.94
C LEU A 170 18.03 2.28 -0.59
N ARG A 171 18.45 3.08 0.40
CA ARG A 171 19.85 3.08 0.89
C ARG A 171 20.22 1.71 1.44
N LYS A 172 19.33 1.09 2.22
CA LYS A 172 19.53 -0.26 2.76
C LYS A 172 19.61 -1.31 1.64
N ARG A 173 18.68 -1.24 0.68
CA ARG A 173 18.64 -2.10 -0.51
C ARG A 173 19.92 -2.03 -1.34
N MET A 174 20.42 -0.81 -1.57
CA MET A 174 21.65 -0.55 -2.33
C MET A 174 22.87 -1.16 -1.63
N LYS A 175 23.02 -0.93 -0.31
CA LYS A 175 24.11 -1.52 0.49
C LYS A 175 24.09 -3.05 0.48
N ALA A 176 22.91 -3.66 0.36
CA ALA A 176 22.73 -5.10 0.29
C ALA A 176 22.76 -5.66 -1.15
N HIS A 177 23.01 -4.84 -2.17
CA HIS A 177 23.02 -5.23 -3.59
C HIS A 177 21.73 -5.95 -4.07
N GLN A 178 20.57 -5.53 -3.57
CA GLN A 178 19.28 -6.20 -3.81
C GLN A 178 18.55 -5.76 -5.10
N GLY A 179 19.28 -5.15 -6.05
CA GLY A 179 18.78 -4.78 -7.38
C GLY A 179 17.87 -3.54 -7.41
N PRO A 180 17.42 -3.13 -8.60
CA PRO A 180 16.56 -1.94 -8.77
C PRO A 180 15.12 -2.18 -8.27
N VAL A 181 14.37 -1.09 -8.21
CA VAL A 181 12.93 -1.06 -7.90
C VAL A 181 12.29 0.10 -8.68
N THR A 182 11.04 -0.07 -9.10
CA THR A 182 10.26 1.00 -9.73
C THR A 182 9.50 1.79 -8.66
N ILE A 183 9.45 3.11 -8.79
CA ILE A 183 8.52 3.96 -8.03
C ILE A 183 7.43 4.41 -9.00
N LEU A 184 6.17 4.14 -8.66
CA LEU A 184 5.00 4.42 -9.48
C LEU A 184 4.00 5.26 -8.69
N SER A 185 3.84 6.53 -9.05
CA SER A 185 2.74 7.33 -8.51
C SER A 185 1.41 6.86 -9.11
N CYS A 186 0.39 6.76 -8.28
CA CYS A 186 -1.00 6.53 -8.66
C CYS A 186 -1.91 7.70 -8.22
N ASP A 187 -1.32 8.84 -7.84
CA ASP A 187 -2.04 10.07 -7.55
C ASP A 187 -2.40 10.83 -8.84
N ASN A 188 -3.39 11.71 -8.74
CA ASN A 188 -3.77 12.62 -9.81
C ASN A 188 -3.01 13.94 -9.67
N LEU A 189 -1.94 14.15 -10.43
CA LEU A 189 -1.04 15.31 -10.31
C LEU A 189 -1.17 16.30 -11.48
#